data_AF-A0A6I9TY63-F1
#
_entry.id   AF-A0A6I9TY63-F1
#
_cell.length_a   1.000
_cell.length_b   1.000
_cell.length_c   1.000
_cell.angle_alpha   90.00
_cell.angle_beta   90.00
_cell.angle_gamma   90.00
#
_symmetry.space_group_name_H-M   'P 1'
#
loop_
_entity.id
_entity.type
_entity.pdbx_description
1 polymer ?
#
loop_
_entity_poly.entity_id
_entity_poly.type
_entity_poly.pdbx_seq_one_letter_code
_entity_poly.pdbx_strand_id
1 'polypeptide(L)'
;MEARRLFVVTALLLLFISMEINTILAQGNGNGNGNGNGNGSGNGNGNGNGSGSGNGNNNGNGNGSGNGNNNGNGSGSGNGNNNGNGDGSGNGNNNGNGSGSGNGNNNGNGSGSGNGNGNGNGNGNGNGNGNGNGNGNGNGNGSGNGNGNGNGNGNGNGNGNGNGNGNGNGNGNGNGNGSIKGHDSGNENGQGSNGKKQKRPPHDAATTNYDVLSSLPNTGQERAFCKARGKCHYKTLTCPAQCPQRKPKKNKKNKGCFVDCSSKCEVTCKWRRPKCNGYGALCYDPRFVGGDGVMFYFHGAKGSDFAIISDETLHINAHLIGTRPQGRTRDFTWVQALSVMFDTHTLVLAAKKVSHWDDNVDALIVKWNGESIDVPTDGEAEWRVNDGEREVVIERTDDVNTVRVMVSGLVEMDVRVTPIGEVENKVHNYQLPSNDAFAHLETQFRFLDLSDQVEGVLGKTYTPGYVSPVKKGVPMPMMGGEDKYQTPSLYSPACKVCRFRRPSGSGSVAVA
;
A
#
# COMPACT_ATOMS: atom_id res chain seq x y z
N MET A 1 -30.81 -63.45 -73.28
CA MET A 1 -29.54 -64.19 -73.14
C MET A 1 -28.46 -63.20 -73.55
N GLU A 2 -27.60 -62.62 -72.73
CA GLU A 2 -27.10 -62.98 -71.41
C GLU A 2 -27.40 -61.87 -70.38
N ALA A 3 -28.31 -62.19 -69.47
CA ALA A 3 -28.28 -61.60 -68.14
C ALA A 3 -27.33 -62.45 -67.27
N ARG A 4 -26.81 -61.84 -66.21
CA ARG A 4 -26.27 -62.52 -65.01
C ARG A 4 -24.83 -63.05 -65.07
N ARG A 5 -23.84 -62.22 -65.42
CA ARG A 5 -22.48 -62.32 -64.84
C ARG A 5 -21.76 -60.99 -64.57
N LEU A 6 -22.44 -59.85 -64.66
CA LEU A 6 -21.82 -58.53 -64.45
C LEU A 6 -22.50 -57.67 -63.36
N PHE A 7 -23.13 -58.32 -62.38
CA PHE A 7 -23.74 -57.65 -61.20
C PHE A 7 -23.38 -58.31 -59.86
N VAL A 8 -22.37 -59.19 -59.84
CA VAL A 8 -21.88 -59.86 -58.62
C VAL A 8 -20.45 -59.41 -58.25
N VAL A 9 -19.80 -58.57 -59.05
CA VAL A 9 -18.46 -58.02 -58.72
C VAL A 9 -18.51 -56.53 -58.34
N THR A 10 -19.65 -55.85 -58.48
CA THR A 10 -19.83 -54.43 -58.15
C THR A 10 -20.64 -54.15 -56.88
N ALA A 11 -21.05 -55.17 -56.11
CA ALA A 11 -21.74 -55.02 -54.82
C ALA A 11 -21.04 -55.72 -53.63
N LEU A 12 -19.84 -56.29 -53.84
CA LEU A 12 -19.09 -57.05 -52.81
C LEU A 12 -17.67 -56.53 -52.57
N LEU A 13 -17.35 -55.32 -53.07
CA LEU A 13 -16.09 -54.61 -52.77
C LEU A 13 -16.34 -53.19 -52.18
N LEU A 14 -17.53 -52.96 -51.61
CA LEU A 14 -17.89 -51.72 -50.91
C LEU A 14 -18.42 -51.97 -49.48
N LEU A 15 -18.25 -53.19 -48.93
CA LEU A 15 -18.73 -53.55 -47.58
C LEU A 15 -17.78 -54.49 -46.80
N PHE A 16 -16.48 -54.50 -47.10
CA PHE A 16 -15.45 -55.23 -46.33
C PHE A 16 -14.12 -54.46 -46.16
N ILE A 17 -14.20 -53.17 -45.81
CA ILE A 17 -13.20 -52.53 -44.93
C ILE A 17 -13.98 -51.79 -43.84
N SER A 18 -14.80 -52.54 -43.11
CA SER A 18 -14.99 -52.28 -41.69
C SER A 18 -13.69 -52.67 -40.99
N MET A 19 -13.22 -51.80 -40.10
CA MET A 19 -11.98 -51.93 -39.33
C MET A 19 -10.69 -51.65 -40.12
N GLU A 20 -10.40 -50.38 -40.32
CA GLU A 20 -9.27 -49.84 -39.57
C GLU A 20 -9.77 -48.65 -38.77
N ILE A 21 -9.79 -48.86 -37.45
CA ILE A 21 -9.64 -47.81 -36.48
C ILE A 21 -8.35 -47.10 -36.87
N ASN A 22 -8.45 -45.98 -37.57
CA ASN A 22 -7.37 -45.02 -37.62
C ASN A 22 -7.27 -44.34 -36.25
N THR A 23 -6.90 -45.11 -35.22
CA THR A 23 -5.89 -44.63 -34.28
C THR A 23 -4.61 -44.62 -35.10
N ILE A 24 -4.46 -43.57 -35.89
CA ILE A 24 -3.16 -43.16 -36.37
C ILE A 24 -2.38 -42.86 -35.09
N LEU A 25 -1.62 -43.82 -34.59
CA LEU A 25 -0.46 -43.51 -33.77
C LEU A 25 0.53 -42.88 -34.75
N ALA A 26 0.38 -41.57 -34.94
CA ALA A 26 1.30 -40.78 -35.73
C ALA A 26 2.65 -40.77 -34.99
N GLN A 27 3.52 -41.73 -35.30
CA GLN A 27 4.95 -41.64 -35.02
C GLN A 27 5.60 -40.91 -36.19
N GLY A 28 5.64 -39.58 -36.08
CA GLY A 28 6.35 -38.71 -37.02
C GLY A 28 7.48 -37.96 -36.31
N ASN A 29 8.69 -38.02 -36.87
CA ASN A 29 9.77 -37.10 -36.51
C ASN A 29 9.74 -35.91 -37.47
N GLY A 30 9.43 -34.72 -36.97
CA GLY A 30 9.39 -33.50 -37.76
C GLY A 30 9.36 -32.24 -36.89
N ASN A 31 9.80 -31.11 -37.47
CA ASN A 31 9.68 -29.79 -36.85
C ASN A 31 8.46 -29.08 -37.41
N GLY A 32 7.48 -28.75 -36.57
CA GLY A 32 6.26 -28.06 -36.98
C GLY A 32 5.38 -27.63 -35.79
N ASN A 33 4.49 -26.64 -36.03
CA ASN A 33 3.46 -26.22 -35.08
C ASN A 33 2.13 -26.88 -35.43
N GLY A 34 1.46 -27.55 -34.48
CA GLY A 34 0.16 -28.20 -34.73
C GLY A 34 -0.56 -28.67 -33.47
N ASN A 35 -1.87 -28.95 -33.61
CA ASN A 35 -2.69 -29.57 -32.57
C ASN A 35 -3.01 -31.03 -32.94
N GLY A 36 -2.76 -31.99 -32.05
CA GLY A 36 -3.06 -33.40 -32.32
C GLY A 36 -2.73 -34.36 -31.17
N ASN A 37 -3.29 -35.58 -31.20
CA ASN A 37 -2.94 -36.67 -30.28
C ASN A 37 -2.00 -37.65 -30.97
N GLY A 38 -0.82 -37.92 -30.42
CA GLY A 38 0.15 -38.84 -31.01
C GLY A 38 1.44 -39.00 -30.19
N ASN A 39 2.23 -40.03 -30.48
CA ASN A 39 3.54 -40.26 -29.87
C ASN A 39 4.66 -39.96 -30.88
N GLY A 40 5.60 -39.05 -30.60
CA GLY A 40 6.66 -38.72 -31.56
C GLY A 40 7.84 -37.93 -30.97
N SER A 41 8.93 -37.79 -31.72
CA SER A 41 10.14 -37.04 -31.31
C SER A 41 10.45 -35.91 -32.29
N GLY A 42 10.41 -34.65 -31.84
CA GLY A 42 10.63 -33.49 -32.72
C GLY A 42 10.69 -32.15 -31.98
N ASN A 43 11.18 -31.08 -32.66
CA ASN A 43 11.23 -29.73 -32.08
C ASN A 43 10.08 -28.85 -32.65
N GLY A 44 9.17 -28.38 -31.80
CA GLY A 44 8.03 -27.55 -32.23
C GLY A 44 7.13 -27.07 -31.09
N ASN A 45 6.21 -26.14 -31.37
CA ASN A 45 5.20 -25.67 -30.40
C ASN A 45 3.82 -26.23 -30.74
N GLY A 46 3.12 -26.88 -29.82
CA GLY A 46 1.78 -27.45 -30.10
C GLY A 46 0.88 -27.66 -28.88
N ASN A 47 -0.43 -27.83 -29.13
CA ASN A 47 -1.41 -28.23 -28.11
C ASN A 47 -1.97 -29.64 -28.38
N GLY A 48 -1.84 -30.58 -27.45
CA GLY A 48 -2.36 -31.95 -27.66
C GLY A 48 -2.06 -32.95 -26.53
N ASN A 49 -2.68 -34.13 -26.58
CA ASN A 49 -2.40 -35.22 -25.63
C ASN A 49 -1.52 -36.30 -26.28
N GLY A 50 -0.32 -36.56 -25.75
CA GLY A 50 0.62 -37.47 -26.38
C GLY A 50 1.89 -37.78 -25.56
N SER A 51 2.65 -38.79 -25.97
CA SER A 51 3.92 -39.17 -25.31
C SER A 51 5.10 -38.98 -26.26
N GLY A 52 6.08 -38.12 -25.93
CA GLY A 52 7.12 -37.76 -26.90
C GLY A 52 8.41 -37.18 -26.30
N SER A 53 9.48 -37.15 -27.10
CA SER A 53 10.78 -36.60 -26.68
C SER A 53 11.26 -35.49 -27.64
N GLY A 54 11.41 -34.25 -27.17
CA GLY A 54 11.77 -33.13 -28.05
C GLY A 54 11.91 -31.77 -27.37
N ASN A 55 12.48 -30.78 -28.05
CA ASN A 55 12.63 -29.42 -27.52
C ASN A 55 11.56 -28.47 -28.09
N GLY A 56 10.73 -27.88 -27.23
CA GLY A 56 9.65 -26.97 -27.66
C GLY A 56 8.71 -26.49 -26.56
N ASN A 57 7.82 -25.52 -26.85
CA ASN A 57 6.82 -25.04 -25.90
C ASN A 57 5.47 -25.75 -26.13
N ASN A 58 5.06 -26.62 -25.21
CA ASN A 58 3.88 -27.48 -25.38
C ASN A 58 2.76 -27.16 -24.38
N ASN A 59 1.50 -27.24 -24.83
CA ASN A 59 0.31 -27.00 -24.03
C ASN A 59 -0.64 -28.23 -24.08
N GLY A 60 -0.57 -29.17 -23.14
CA GLY A 60 -1.43 -30.38 -23.18
C GLY A 60 -1.12 -31.47 -22.15
N ASN A 61 -1.90 -32.57 -22.15
CA ASN A 61 -1.72 -33.67 -21.19
C ASN A 61 -0.90 -34.82 -21.78
N GLY A 62 0.30 -35.09 -21.27
CA GLY A 62 1.19 -36.07 -21.90
C GLY A 62 2.44 -36.45 -21.10
N ASN A 63 3.02 -37.61 -21.40
CA ASN A 63 4.27 -38.06 -20.79
C ASN A 63 5.47 -37.86 -21.72
N GLY A 64 6.46 -37.05 -21.35
CA GLY A 64 7.53 -36.71 -22.29
C GLY A 64 8.87 -36.32 -21.68
N SER A 65 9.94 -36.42 -22.49
CA SER A 65 11.31 -36.10 -22.08
C SER A 65 11.99 -35.12 -23.04
N GLY A 66 12.34 -33.92 -22.59
CA GLY A 66 12.95 -32.90 -23.46
C GLY A 66 13.12 -31.51 -22.82
N ASN A 67 13.82 -30.60 -23.51
CA ASN A 67 14.08 -29.25 -23.00
C ASN A 67 13.06 -28.24 -23.58
N GLY A 68 12.19 -27.67 -22.74
CA GLY A 68 11.17 -26.73 -23.20
C GLY A 68 10.21 -26.22 -22.11
N ASN A 69 9.40 -25.20 -22.41
CA ASN A 69 8.40 -24.68 -21.46
C ASN A 69 7.06 -25.40 -21.66
N ASN A 70 6.62 -26.18 -20.67
CA ASN A 70 5.38 -26.96 -20.78
C ASN A 70 4.26 -26.38 -19.91
N ASN A 71 3.03 -26.34 -20.43
CA ASN A 71 1.82 -25.94 -19.70
C ASN A 71 0.76 -27.05 -19.81
N GLY A 72 0.61 -27.92 -18.79
CA GLY A 72 -0.37 -29.02 -18.87
C GLY A 72 -0.19 -30.11 -17.81
N ASN A 73 -1.08 -31.12 -17.79
CA ASN A 73 -1.02 -32.21 -16.81
C ASN A 73 -0.29 -33.43 -17.37
N GLY A 74 0.89 -33.78 -16.86
CA GLY A 74 1.66 -34.90 -17.40
C GLY A 74 2.95 -35.19 -16.65
N SER A 75 3.50 -36.39 -16.83
CA SER A 75 4.75 -36.80 -16.17
C SER A 75 5.94 -36.76 -17.13
N GLY A 76 7.03 -36.07 -16.76
CA GLY A 76 8.12 -35.83 -17.71
C GLY A 76 9.49 -35.54 -17.11
N SER A 77 10.54 -35.84 -17.88
CA SER A 77 11.93 -35.61 -17.47
C SER A 77 12.67 -34.66 -18.43
N GLY A 78 13.08 -33.48 -17.98
CA GLY A 78 13.75 -32.52 -18.86
C GLY A 78 14.12 -31.18 -18.23
N ASN A 79 14.96 -30.38 -18.91
CA ASN A 79 15.32 -29.04 -18.45
C ASN A 79 14.42 -27.96 -19.07
N GLY A 80 13.56 -27.31 -18.27
CA GLY A 80 12.67 -26.26 -18.75
C GLY A 80 11.71 -25.70 -17.70
N ASN A 81 10.94 -24.65 -18.04
CA ASN A 81 9.96 -24.07 -17.12
C ASN A 81 8.60 -24.76 -17.30
N ASN A 82 8.17 -25.55 -16.31
CA ASN A 82 6.90 -26.27 -16.37
C ASN A 82 5.83 -25.57 -15.53
N ASN A 83 4.60 -25.50 -16.03
CA ASN A 83 3.49 -24.88 -15.33
C ASN A 83 2.22 -25.78 -15.48
N GLY A 84 1.96 -26.67 -14.52
CA GLY A 84 0.88 -27.66 -14.61
C GLY A 84 0.91 -28.75 -13.53
N ASN A 85 -0.08 -29.65 -13.50
CA ASN A 85 -0.14 -30.73 -12.50
C ASN A 85 0.48 -32.03 -13.02
N GLY A 86 1.63 -32.44 -12.48
CA GLY A 86 2.23 -33.72 -12.86
C GLY A 86 3.58 -34.03 -12.21
N ASP A 87 3.96 -35.31 -12.28
CA ASP A 87 5.19 -35.81 -11.64
C ASP A 87 6.39 -35.67 -12.58
N GLY A 88 7.46 -34.99 -12.18
CA GLY A 88 8.58 -34.71 -13.10
C GLY A 88 9.97 -34.66 -12.49
N SER A 89 10.98 -35.04 -13.27
CA SER A 89 12.39 -35.04 -12.88
C SER A 89 13.27 -34.21 -13.82
N GLY A 90 13.83 -33.09 -13.36
CA GLY A 90 14.66 -32.24 -14.23
C GLY A 90 15.09 -30.90 -13.62
N ASN A 91 16.01 -30.20 -14.29
CA ASN A 91 16.48 -28.88 -13.83
C ASN A 91 15.68 -27.75 -14.49
N GLY A 92 14.87 -27.02 -13.72
CA GLY A 92 14.06 -25.93 -14.25
C GLY A 92 13.11 -25.27 -13.22
N ASN A 93 12.45 -24.18 -13.60
CA ASN A 93 11.50 -23.50 -12.72
C ASN A 93 10.11 -24.11 -12.89
N ASN A 94 9.61 -24.81 -11.87
CA ASN A 94 8.30 -25.46 -11.93
C ASN A 94 7.25 -24.68 -11.15
N ASN A 95 6.05 -24.53 -11.70
CA ASN A 95 4.95 -23.81 -11.08
C ASN A 95 3.63 -24.62 -11.21
N GLY A 96 3.32 -25.48 -10.23
CA GLY A 96 2.15 -26.39 -10.31
C GLY A 96 2.10 -27.48 -9.22
N ASN A 97 1.07 -28.32 -9.22
CA ASN A 97 0.91 -29.40 -8.21
C ASN A 97 1.44 -30.74 -8.72
N GLY A 98 2.49 -31.30 -8.11
CA GLY A 98 3.02 -32.61 -8.53
C GLY A 98 4.26 -33.06 -7.77
N SER A 99 4.66 -34.31 -7.96
CA SER A 99 5.79 -34.92 -7.27
C SER A 99 7.04 -34.89 -8.13
N GLY A 100 8.17 -34.35 -7.65
CA GLY A 100 9.33 -34.20 -8.52
C GLY A 100 10.70 -34.17 -7.88
N SER A 101 11.71 -34.56 -8.65
CA SER A 101 13.12 -34.57 -8.23
C SER A 101 13.99 -33.77 -9.19
N GLY A 102 14.58 -32.65 -8.74
CA GLY A 102 15.40 -31.81 -9.63
C GLY A 102 15.96 -30.53 -8.99
N ASN A 103 16.92 -29.88 -9.66
CA ASN A 103 17.48 -28.60 -9.20
C ASN A 103 16.79 -27.41 -9.91
N GLY A 104 16.09 -26.54 -9.17
CA GLY A 104 15.42 -25.37 -9.76
C GLY A 104 14.47 -24.63 -8.82
N ASN A 105 13.89 -23.50 -9.28
CA ASN A 105 12.98 -22.71 -8.44
C ASN A 105 11.54 -23.21 -8.56
N ASN A 106 11.00 -23.79 -7.49
CA ASN A 106 9.68 -24.43 -7.51
C ASN A 106 8.62 -23.62 -6.74
N ASN A 107 7.49 -23.30 -7.37
CA ASN A 107 6.32 -22.70 -6.72
C ASN A 107 5.08 -23.61 -6.88
N GLY A 108 4.65 -24.33 -5.84
CA GLY A 108 3.47 -25.21 -5.96
C GLY A 108 3.26 -26.18 -4.80
N ASN A 109 2.16 -26.96 -4.84
CA ASN A 109 1.90 -27.99 -3.82
C ASN A 109 2.35 -29.37 -4.29
N GLY A 110 3.33 -29.99 -3.65
CA GLY A 110 3.90 -31.25 -4.17
C GLY A 110 4.91 -31.93 -3.25
N SER A 111 5.18 -33.21 -3.49
CA SER A 111 6.20 -33.99 -2.76
C SER A 111 7.46 -34.20 -3.60
N GLY A 112 8.64 -33.79 -3.12
CA GLY A 112 9.83 -33.81 -3.98
C GLY A 112 11.18 -33.80 -3.27
N SER A 113 12.23 -34.16 -4.00
CA SER A 113 13.63 -34.15 -3.51
C SER A 113 14.55 -33.38 -4.46
N GLY A 114 15.14 -32.27 -4.02
CA GLY A 114 15.97 -31.44 -4.90
C GLY A 114 16.61 -30.21 -4.23
N ASN A 115 17.58 -29.58 -4.89
CA ASN A 115 18.21 -28.34 -4.42
C ASN A 115 17.62 -27.12 -5.18
N GLY A 116 16.98 -26.18 -4.49
CA GLY A 116 16.31 -25.06 -5.17
C GLY A 116 15.65 -24.02 -4.26
N ASN A 117 15.33 -22.83 -4.80
CA ASN A 117 14.63 -21.77 -4.06
C ASN A 117 13.15 -21.72 -4.45
N GLY A 118 12.21 -21.84 -3.51
CA GLY A 118 10.80 -21.99 -3.87
C GLY A 118 9.77 -21.66 -2.78
N ASN A 119 8.55 -21.28 -3.17
CA ASN A 119 7.41 -21.10 -2.26
C ASN A 119 6.31 -22.15 -2.53
N GLY A 120 6.02 -23.04 -1.58
CA GLY A 120 5.03 -24.11 -1.81
C GLY A 120 4.66 -24.93 -0.57
N ASN A 121 3.52 -25.63 -0.60
CA ASN A 121 3.12 -26.56 0.47
C ASN A 121 3.43 -28.00 0.08
N GLY A 122 4.37 -28.68 0.74
CA GLY A 122 4.86 -29.96 0.25
C GLY A 122 5.76 -30.75 1.20
N ASN A 123 5.75 -32.09 1.08
CA ASN A 123 6.66 -32.98 1.84
C ASN A 123 7.91 -33.29 1.01
N GLY A 124 9.11 -32.93 1.48
CA GLY A 124 10.31 -33.10 0.66
C GLY A 124 11.65 -33.06 1.39
N ASN A 125 12.69 -33.66 0.79
CA ASN A 125 14.06 -33.65 1.30
C ASN A 125 14.97 -32.86 0.34
N GLY A 126 15.65 -31.81 0.80
CA GLY A 126 16.49 -30.98 -0.08
C GLY A 126 17.20 -29.78 0.57
N ASN A 127 18.18 -29.19 -0.11
CA ASN A 127 18.86 -27.96 0.34
C ASN A 127 18.36 -26.74 -0.45
N GLY A 128 17.79 -25.72 0.20
CA GLY A 128 17.18 -24.59 -0.51
C GLY A 128 16.64 -23.44 0.35
N ASN A 129 16.48 -22.25 -0.22
CA ASN A 129 15.86 -21.10 0.46
C ASN A 129 14.40 -20.88 -0.01
N GLY A 130 13.43 -20.91 0.90
CA GLY A 130 12.01 -20.86 0.50
C GLY A 130 11.00 -20.60 1.61
N ASN A 131 9.77 -20.20 1.25
CA ASN A 131 8.65 -20.04 2.20
C ASN A 131 7.52 -21.06 1.92
N GLY A 132 7.15 -21.90 2.88
CA GLY A 132 6.16 -22.98 2.62
C GLY A 132 5.68 -23.75 3.85
N ASN A 133 4.55 -24.47 3.75
CA ASN A 133 4.08 -25.38 4.80
C ASN A 133 4.27 -26.85 4.41
N GLY A 134 5.03 -27.64 5.18
CA GLY A 134 5.23 -29.06 4.87
C GLY A 134 6.24 -29.82 5.73
N ASN A 135 6.24 -31.16 5.68
CA ASN A 135 7.15 -32.01 6.46
C ASN A 135 8.37 -32.44 5.63
N GLY A 136 9.59 -32.18 6.11
CA GLY A 136 10.79 -32.47 5.32
C GLY A 136 12.12 -32.37 6.08
N ASN A 137 13.17 -33.07 5.60
CA ASN A 137 14.53 -32.96 6.13
C ASN A 137 15.45 -32.20 5.14
N GLY A 138 16.11 -31.13 5.58
CA GLY A 138 16.93 -30.30 4.68
C GLY A 138 17.72 -29.17 5.35
N ASN A 139 18.76 -28.65 4.67
CA ASN A 139 19.52 -27.46 5.11
C ASN A 139 19.15 -26.23 4.27
N GLY A 140 18.72 -25.13 4.89
CA GLY A 140 18.29 -23.93 4.14
C GLY A 140 17.78 -22.75 4.98
N ASN A 141 17.67 -21.54 4.38
CA ASN A 141 17.10 -20.35 5.03
C ASN A 141 15.68 -20.07 4.51
N GLY A 142 14.66 -20.06 5.39
CA GLY A 142 13.25 -19.95 4.94
C GLY A 142 12.24 -19.63 6.05
N SER A 143 10.98 -19.34 5.67
CA SER A 143 9.87 -19.07 6.61
C SER A 143 8.68 -20.01 6.35
N GLY A 144 8.25 -20.83 7.31
CA GLY A 144 7.25 -21.86 7.05
C GLY A 144 6.69 -22.60 8.27
N ASN A 145 5.56 -23.30 8.13
CA ASN A 145 5.01 -24.18 9.19
C ASN A 145 5.14 -25.68 8.83
N GLY A 146 5.84 -26.49 9.63
CA GLY A 146 6.06 -27.90 9.30
C GLY A 146 6.90 -28.70 10.31
N ASN A 147 6.83 -30.04 10.26
CA ASN A 147 7.64 -30.94 11.10
C ASN A 147 8.84 -31.50 10.32
N GLY A 148 10.07 -31.31 10.81
CA GLY A 148 11.28 -31.73 10.10
C GLY A 148 12.59 -31.62 10.88
N ASN A 149 13.65 -32.32 10.44
CA ASN A 149 15.00 -32.24 11.00
C ASN A 149 15.95 -31.52 10.00
N GLY A 150 16.63 -30.45 10.42
CA GLY A 150 17.51 -29.67 9.52
C GLY A 150 18.35 -28.57 10.20
N ASN A 151 19.39 -28.07 9.52
CA ASN A 151 20.21 -26.93 9.96
C ASN A 151 19.95 -25.69 9.08
N GLY A 152 19.56 -24.55 9.66
CA GLY A 152 19.22 -23.33 8.88
C GLY A 152 18.75 -22.11 9.70
N ASN A 153 18.71 -20.91 9.09
CA ASN A 153 18.19 -19.67 9.72
C ASN A 153 16.78 -19.34 9.16
N GLY A 154 15.74 -19.27 10.01
CA GLY A 154 14.36 -19.10 9.55
C GLY A 154 13.32 -18.74 10.61
N ASN A 155 12.12 -18.30 10.20
CA ASN A 155 10.98 -18.00 11.08
C ASN A 155 9.79 -18.94 10.78
N GLY A 156 9.31 -19.73 11.75
CA GLY A 156 8.27 -20.74 11.48
C GLY A 156 7.61 -21.38 12.70
N ASN A 157 6.44 -22.01 12.54
CA ASN A 157 5.78 -22.81 13.60
C ASN A 157 5.80 -24.32 13.27
N GLY A 158 6.43 -25.16 14.10
CA GLY A 158 6.51 -26.61 13.85
C GLY A 158 7.32 -27.41 14.88
N ASN A 159 7.20 -28.74 14.89
CA ASN A 159 7.95 -29.64 15.79
C ASN A 159 9.15 -30.28 15.05
N GLY A 160 10.38 -30.09 15.53
CA GLY A 160 11.58 -30.62 14.86
C GLY A 160 12.87 -30.54 15.69
N ASN A 161 13.90 -31.31 15.32
CA ASN A 161 15.25 -31.26 15.93
C ASN A 161 16.26 -30.64 14.94
N GLY A 162 16.97 -29.58 15.33
CA GLY A 162 17.92 -28.89 14.44
C GLY A 162 18.78 -27.80 15.12
N ASN A 163 19.86 -27.36 14.46
CA ASN A 163 20.72 -26.23 14.91
C ASN A 163 20.53 -25.00 13.97
N GLY A 164 20.14 -23.83 14.52
CA GLY A 164 19.87 -22.62 13.73
C GLY A 164 19.45 -21.36 14.53
N ASN A 165 19.47 -20.16 13.91
CA ASN A 165 18.97 -18.91 14.50
C ASN A 165 17.61 -18.51 13.89
N GLY A 166 16.56 -18.34 14.70
CA GLY A 166 15.19 -18.09 14.23
C GLY A 166 14.16 -17.74 15.31
N ASN A 167 12.98 -17.20 14.93
CA ASN A 167 11.82 -16.99 15.81
C ASN A 167 10.65 -17.92 15.41
N GLY A 168 10.11 -18.71 16.35
CA GLY A 168 9.04 -19.66 16.08
C GLY A 168 8.24 -20.15 17.30
N ASN A 169 7.04 -20.69 17.08
CA ASN A 169 6.27 -21.44 18.09
C ASN A 169 6.26 -22.94 17.75
N GLY A 170 6.87 -23.79 18.59
CA GLY A 170 6.89 -25.25 18.40
C GLY A 170 7.61 -26.01 19.52
N ASN A 171 7.43 -27.33 19.60
CA ASN A 171 8.14 -28.22 20.54
C ASN A 171 9.30 -28.93 19.81
N GLY A 172 10.54 -28.65 20.20
CA GLY A 172 11.73 -29.26 19.58
C GLY A 172 12.99 -29.13 20.44
N ASN A 173 13.94 -30.07 20.30
CA ASN A 173 15.25 -30.02 20.96
C ASN A 173 16.32 -29.51 19.96
N GLY A 174 16.93 -28.36 20.24
CA GLY A 174 17.97 -27.77 19.38
C GLY A 174 18.84 -26.73 20.09
N ASN A 175 20.09 -26.55 19.63
CA ASN A 175 21.02 -25.53 20.13
C ASN A 175 21.07 -24.32 19.16
N GLY A 176 20.56 -23.16 19.59
CA GLY A 176 20.56 -21.91 18.79
C GLY A 176 20.14 -20.65 19.56
N ASN A 177 20.45 -19.45 19.05
CA ASN A 177 20.05 -18.16 19.63
C ASN A 177 18.72 -17.69 18.99
N GLY A 178 17.59 -17.92 19.66
CA GLY A 178 16.24 -17.54 19.20
C GLY A 178 15.22 -17.49 20.33
N SER A 179 14.12 -16.73 20.16
CA SER A 179 13.00 -16.70 21.13
C SER A 179 12.00 -17.81 20.80
N ILE A 180 12.02 -18.89 21.60
CA ILE A 180 11.01 -19.95 21.57
C ILE A 180 9.81 -19.50 22.45
N LYS A 181 8.60 -19.47 21.91
CA LYS A 181 7.38 -19.47 22.76
C LYS A 181 6.83 -20.89 22.84
N GLY A 182 7.44 -21.69 23.72
CA GLY A 182 6.91 -22.99 24.14
C GLY A 182 6.00 -22.81 25.34
N HIS A 183 4.88 -23.54 25.38
CA HIS A 183 4.13 -23.76 26.62
C HIS A 183 4.94 -24.72 27.48
N ASP A 184 5.78 -24.18 28.36
CA ASP A 184 6.52 -25.00 29.29
C ASP A 184 5.64 -25.32 30.50
N SER A 185 5.27 -26.60 30.62
CA SER A 185 4.72 -27.16 31.85
C SER A 185 5.91 -27.68 32.66
N GLY A 186 6.65 -26.76 33.26
CA GLY A 186 7.87 -27.04 34.01
C GLY A 186 7.92 -26.24 35.30
N ASN A 187 7.79 -26.95 36.42
CA ASN A 187 7.89 -26.46 37.80
C ASN A 187 9.33 -26.06 38.11
N GLU A 188 9.62 -24.79 38.45
CA GLU A 188 10.89 -24.44 39.10
C GLU A 188 10.83 -23.12 39.91
N ASN A 189 11.36 -23.19 41.14
CA ASN A 189 11.38 -22.15 42.16
C ASN A 189 12.52 -21.14 41.91
N GLY A 190 12.23 -19.83 41.98
CA GLY A 190 13.28 -18.80 41.99
C GLY A 190 12.75 -17.38 42.22
N GLN A 191 13.21 -16.72 43.28
CA GLN A 191 12.84 -15.37 43.72
C GLN A 191 13.20 -14.28 42.70
N GLY A 192 12.30 -13.30 42.49
CA GLY A 192 12.61 -12.07 41.77
C GLY A 192 11.37 -11.29 41.34
N SER A 193 11.09 -10.21 42.06
CA SER A 193 10.03 -9.23 41.84
C SER A 193 10.00 -8.70 40.40
N ASN A 194 8.85 -8.72 39.69
CA ASN A 194 8.49 -7.68 38.71
C ASN A 194 7.09 -7.81 38.08
N GLY A 195 6.32 -6.72 38.19
CA GLY A 195 5.61 -6.04 37.09
C GLY A 195 4.71 -6.85 36.15
N LYS A 196 3.39 -6.63 36.28
CA LYS A 196 2.36 -6.94 35.27
C LYS A 196 2.84 -6.54 33.86
N LYS A 197 3.04 -7.52 32.95
CA LYS A 197 3.30 -7.26 31.52
C LYS A 197 2.03 -6.71 30.87
N GLN A 198 1.96 -5.39 30.77
CA GLN A 198 1.03 -4.71 29.86
C GLN A 198 1.36 -5.09 28.42
N LYS A 199 0.33 -5.50 27.67
CA LYS A 199 0.36 -5.66 26.21
C LYS A 199 0.65 -4.27 25.63
N ARG A 200 1.84 -4.06 25.06
CA ARG A 200 2.24 -2.76 24.50
C ARG A 200 1.46 -2.51 23.20
N PRO A 201 0.85 -1.33 23.00
CA PRO A 201 0.24 -0.96 21.71
C PRO A 201 1.32 -0.89 20.62
N PRO A 202 0.93 -0.90 19.33
CA PRO A 202 1.85 -0.68 18.22
C PRO A 202 2.63 0.61 18.47
N HIS A 203 3.96 0.49 18.55
CA HIS A 203 4.81 1.63 18.85
C HIS A 203 4.84 2.58 17.64
N ASP A 204 4.10 3.66 17.75
CA ASP A 204 4.26 4.79 16.87
C ASP A 204 5.67 5.36 17.08
N ALA A 205 6.56 5.12 16.11
CA ALA A 205 7.85 5.79 16.06
C ALA A 205 7.56 7.23 15.63
N ALA A 206 7.08 8.06 16.56
CA ALA A 206 6.97 9.48 16.33
C ALA A 206 8.36 9.99 15.90
N THR A 207 8.53 10.18 14.59
CA THR A 207 9.70 10.73 13.89
C THR A 207 10.18 12.04 14.53
N THR A 208 9.32 12.70 15.31
CA THR A 208 9.50 13.99 15.95
C THR A 208 9.56 13.94 17.48
N ASN A 209 9.66 12.75 18.10
CA ASN A 209 9.76 12.65 19.56
C ASN A 209 11.18 13.02 20.03
N TYR A 210 11.35 14.28 20.44
CA TYR A 210 12.58 14.84 20.98
C TYR A 210 12.31 15.98 21.96
N ASP A 211 13.26 16.19 22.87
CA ASP A 211 13.30 17.38 23.73
C ASP A 211 14.12 18.47 23.03
N VAL A 212 13.60 19.70 22.99
CA VAL A 212 14.34 20.85 22.45
C VAL A 212 15.38 21.28 23.48
N LEU A 213 16.65 21.34 23.08
CA LEU A 213 17.74 21.81 23.92
C LEU A 213 18.05 23.27 23.63
N SER A 214 18.84 23.90 24.51
CA SER A 214 19.38 25.24 24.25
C SER A 214 20.18 25.27 22.95
N SER A 215 20.02 26.35 22.18
CA SER A 215 20.78 26.58 20.95
C SER A 215 22.27 26.72 21.21
N LEU A 216 23.09 26.47 20.19
CA LEU A 216 24.53 26.72 20.26
C LEU A 216 24.80 28.22 20.47
N PRO A 217 25.58 28.63 21.49
CA PRO A 217 25.75 30.04 21.86
C PRO A 217 26.27 30.95 20.74
N ASN A 218 27.14 30.43 19.87
CA ASN A 218 27.81 31.24 18.84
C ASN A 218 27.09 31.24 17.48
N THR A 219 26.34 30.19 17.18
CA THR A 219 25.73 30.00 15.85
C THR A 219 24.22 30.07 15.87
N GLY A 220 23.59 30.04 17.05
CA GLY A 220 22.14 30.03 17.21
C GLY A 220 21.46 28.75 16.72
N GLN A 221 22.22 27.73 16.30
CA GLN A 221 21.69 26.46 15.82
C GLN A 221 20.95 25.74 16.96
N GLU A 222 19.65 25.54 16.77
CA GLU A 222 18.81 24.75 17.66
C GLU A 222 19.27 23.30 17.71
N ARG A 223 18.98 22.65 18.84
CA ARG A 223 19.37 21.26 19.10
C ARG A 223 18.19 20.48 19.63
N ALA A 224 18.13 19.20 19.28
CA ALA A 224 17.05 18.31 19.67
C ALA A 224 17.64 17.00 20.22
N PHE A 225 17.20 16.60 21.40
CA PHE A 225 17.57 15.32 22.02
C PHE A 225 16.51 14.27 21.74
N CYS A 226 16.83 13.30 20.90
CA CYS A 226 15.88 12.31 20.40
C CYS A 226 15.46 11.30 21.47
N LYS A 227 14.14 11.18 21.67
CA LYS A 227 13.47 10.23 22.58
C LYS A 227 12.75 9.11 21.84
N ALA A 228 12.59 9.25 20.52
CA ALA A 228 12.08 8.20 19.65
C ALA A 228 12.96 6.93 19.74
N ARG A 229 12.32 5.76 19.80
CA ARG A 229 13.02 4.47 19.81
C ARG A 229 13.63 4.19 18.44
N GLY A 230 14.83 3.62 18.41
CA GLY A 230 15.54 3.26 17.19
C GLY A 230 16.98 3.75 17.18
N LYS A 231 17.61 3.81 16.00
CA LYS A 231 19.03 4.18 15.84
C LYS A 231 19.38 5.59 16.30
N CYS A 232 18.39 6.45 16.46
CA CYS A 232 18.56 7.82 16.92
C CYS A 232 18.27 8.03 18.40
N HIS A 233 17.86 6.98 19.13
CA HIS A 233 17.50 7.09 20.54
C HIS A 233 18.67 7.62 21.37
N TYR A 234 18.42 8.68 22.16
CA TYR A 234 19.39 9.42 22.96
C TYR A 234 20.52 10.10 22.19
N LYS A 235 20.33 10.38 20.91
CA LYS A 235 21.24 11.24 20.15
C LYS A 235 20.76 12.69 20.18
N THR A 236 21.72 13.60 20.28
CA THR A 236 21.50 15.03 20.06
C THR A 236 21.73 15.35 18.59
N LEU A 237 20.71 15.88 17.95
CA LEU A 237 20.75 16.37 16.58
C LEU A 237 20.82 17.90 16.59
N THR A 238 21.66 18.47 15.73
CA THR A 238 21.87 19.93 15.63
C THR A 238 21.40 20.44 14.28
N CYS A 239 20.65 21.54 14.30
CA CYS A 239 20.18 22.19 13.08
C CYS A 239 21.34 22.69 12.21
N PRO A 240 21.31 22.51 10.88
CA PRO A 240 22.36 23.02 10.00
C PRO A 240 22.49 24.55 10.04
N ALA A 241 23.69 25.07 9.78
CA ALA A 241 23.95 26.52 9.85
C ALA A 241 23.12 27.34 8.84
N GLN A 242 22.76 26.75 7.70
CA GLN A 242 21.90 27.35 6.69
C GLN A 242 20.40 27.36 7.06
N CYS A 243 20.00 26.69 8.14
CA CYS A 243 18.67 26.77 8.74
C CYS A 243 18.76 26.54 10.25
N PRO A 244 19.30 27.51 11.03
CA PRO A 244 19.63 27.27 12.43
C PRO A 244 18.39 27.08 13.32
N GLN A 245 17.21 27.52 12.86
CA GLN A 245 15.97 27.52 13.63
C GLN A 245 14.97 26.49 13.07
N ARG A 246 14.24 25.78 13.95
CA ARG A 246 13.13 24.90 13.51
C ARG A 246 11.93 25.71 13.03
N LYS A 247 11.63 26.80 13.72
CA LYS A 247 10.53 27.74 13.44
C LYS A 247 11.06 29.15 13.10
N PRO A 248 11.66 29.37 11.92
CA PRO A 248 12.12 30.72 11.57
C PRO A 248 10.92 31.66 11.36
N LYS A 249 11.08 32.94 11.69
CA LYS A 249 9.97 33.93 11.57
C LYS A 249 9.62 34.29 10.13
N LYS A 250 10.62 34.39 9.24
CA LYS A 250 10.44 34.73 7.80
C LYS A 250 10.46 33.48 6.93
N ASN A 251 9.50 32.58 7.13
CA ASN A 251 9.49 31.27 6.47
C ASN A 251 9.39 31.31 4.94
N LYS A 252 8.90 32.41 4.34
CA LYS A 252 9.02 32.70 2.89
C LYS A 252 10.45 32.73 2.38
N LYS A 253 11.39 33.18 3.23
CA LYS A 253 12.80 33.44 2.87
C LYS A 253 13.75 32.45 3.52
N ASN A 254 13.38 31.92 4.69
CA ASN A 254 14.22 31.07 5.51
C ASN A 254 13.61 29.67 5.64
N LYS A 255 14.40 28.65 5.31
CA LYS A 255 14.01 27.25 5.57
C LYS A 255 14.04 26.96 7.07
N GLY A 256 13.10 26.13 7.52
CA GLY A 256 13.12 25.58 8.88
C GLY A 256 13.99 24.33 8.96
N CYS A 257 14.57 24.12 10.13
CA CYS A 257 15.23 22.89 10.52
C CYS A 257 14.20 21.80 10.81
N PHE A 258 14.27 20.70 10.06
CA PHE A 258 13.48 19.51 10.30
C PHE A 258 14.35 18.41 10.90
N VAL A 259 14.02 18.05 12.14
CA VAL A 259 14.70 16.99 12.91
C VAL A 259 13.91 15.69 12.74
N ASP A 260 14.57 14.66 12.21
CA ASP A 260 14.04 13.31 12.08
C ASP A 260 14.75 12.37 13.06
N CYS A 261 14.11 12.12 14.20
CA CYS A 261 14.58 11.21 15.25
C CYS A 261 14.21 9.75 14.98
N SER A 262 13.65 9.41 13.81
CA SER A 262 13.47 8.01 13.43
C SER A 262 14.81 7.31 13.22
N SER A 263 14.76 6.07 12.73
CA SER A 263 15.97 5.33 12.36
C SER A 263 16.85 6.01 11.30
N LYS A 264 16.33 7.03 10.58
CA LYS A 264 17.14 7.87 9.67
C LYS A 264 18.11 8.76 10.43
N CYS A 265 17.71 9.30 11.58
CA CYS A 265 18.52 10.14 12.45
C CYS A 265 19.19 11.31 11.71
N GLU A 266 18.38 12.10 10.99
CA GLU A 266 18.86 13.15 10.10
C GLU A 266 18.29 14.53 10.48
N VAL A 267 19.01 15.58 10.10
CA VAL A 267 18.52 16.95 10.15
C VAL A 267 18.62 17.59 8.78
N THR A 268 17.53 18.20 8.34
CA THR A 268 17.40 18.71 6.98
C THR A 268 16.74 20.09 6.97
N CYS A 269 17.16 20.96 6.05
CA CYS A 269 16.52 22.25 5.86
C CYS A 269 15.36 22.13 4.87
N LYS A 270 14.14 22.44 5.32
CA LYS A 270 12.92 22.29 4.52
C LYS A 270 12.08 23.56 4.60
N TRP A 271 11.37 23.86 3.52
CA TRP A 271 10.29 24.84 3.56
C TRP A 271 9.14 24.28 4.39
N ARG A 272 8.55 25.11 5.26
CA ARG A 272 7.46 24.72 6.16
C ARG A 272 6.10 24.92 5.48
N ARG A 273 5.89 24.16 4.41
CA ARG A 273 4.71 24.24 3.54
C ARG A 273 4.24 22.83 3.14
N PRO A 274 2.98 22.67 2.69
CA PRO A 274 2.47 21.38 2.23
C PRO A 274 3.37 20.75 1.16
N LYS A 275 3.65 19.45 1.27
CA LYS A 275 4.32 18.69 0.20
C LYS A 275 3.27 18.00 -0.63
N CYS A 276 2.90 18.60 -1.76
CA CYS A 276 1.82 18.08 -2.60
C CYS A 276 2.08 16.68 -3.18
N ASN A 277 3.32 16.19 -3.22
CA ASN A 277 3.69 14.82 -3.64
C ASN A 277 3.88 13.84 -2.47
N GLY A 278 3.72 14.27 -1.22
CA GLY A 278 3.88 13.42 -0.05
C GLY A 278 2.60 12.69 0.32
N TYR A 279 2.70 11.64 1.14
CA TYR A 279 1.54 10.97 1.73
C TYR A 279 0.60 11.97 2.41
N GLY A 280 -0.71 11.73 2.27
CA GLY A 280 -1.76 12.58 2.82
C GLY A 280 -1.89 13.94 2.12
N ALA A 281 -1.28 14.13 0.96
CA ALA A 281 -1.40 15.39 0.23
C ALA A 281 -2.78 15.52 -0.45
N LEU A 282 -3.27 16.75 -0.47
CA LEU A 282 -4.48 17.21 -1.15
C LEU A 282 -4.18 18.59 -1.74
N CYS A 283 -3.84 18.65 -3.02
CA CYS A 283 -3.42 19.89 -3.70
C CYS A 283 -3.96 19.93 -5.13
N TYR A 284 -3.84 21.08 -5.81
CA TYR A 284 -4.26 21.25 -7.20
C TYR A 284 -5.76 20.95 -7.39
N ASP A 285 -6.16 20.30 -8.49
CA ASP A 285 -7.54 20.17 -8.96
C ASP A 285 -8.22 18.81 -8.64
N PRO A 286 -8.72 18.62 -7.41
CA PRO A 286 -7.84 18.22 -6.33
C PRO A 286 -7.23 16.81 -6.59
N ARG A 287 -5.91 16.80 -6.57
CA ARG A 287 -5.07 15.61 -6.59
C ARG A 287 -4.71 15.20 -5.16
N PHE A 288 -4.94 13.93 -4.87
CA PHE A 288 -4.65 13.27 -3.60
C PHE A 288 -3.43 12.37 -3.71
N VAL A 289 -2.75 12.16 -2.58
CA VAL A 289 -1.79 11.06 -2.39
C VAL A 289 -2.20 10.28 -1.16
N GLY A 290 -2.61 9.03 -1.36
CA GLY A 290 -3.12 8.14 -0.32
C GLY A 290 -2.08 7.78 0.74
N GLY A 291 -2.54 7.19 1.84
CA GLY A 291 -1.70 6.55 2.86
C GLY A 291 -0.88 5.38 2.31
N ASP A 292 -1.37 4.74 1.24
CA ASP A 292 -0.68 3.74 0.42
C ASP A 292 0.33 4.33 -0.59
N GLY A 293 0.45 5.66 -0.65
CA GLY A 293 1.34 6.38 -1.55
C GLY A 293 0.82 6.48 -2.99
N VAL A 294 -0.39 5.99 -3.26
CA VAL A 294 -0.99 6.05 -4.59
C VAL A 294 -1.58 7.44 -4.82
N MET A 295 -1.17 8.07 -5.92
CA MET A 295 -1.75 9.32 -6.38
C MET A 295 -3.07 9.07 -7.11
N PHE A 296 -4.09 9.89 -6.84
CA PHE A 296 -5.38 9.85 -7.53
C PHE A 296 -6.06 11.22 -7.53
N TYR A 297 -7.08 11.37 -8.38
CA TYR A 297 -7.93 12.56 -8.48
C TYR A 297 -9.33 12.25 -7.98
N PHE A 298 -9.95 13.20 -7.30
CA PHE A 298 -11.36 13.13 -6.88
C PHE A 298 -11.98 14.50 -7.05
N HIS A 299 -12.76 14.72 -8.10
CA HIS A 299 -13.29 16.05 -8.39
C HIS A 299 -14.58 16.38 -7.64
N GLY A 300 -15.37 15.39 -7.21
CA GLY A 300 -16.70 15.65 -6.65
C GLY A 300 -17.56 16.54 -7.56
N ALA A 301 -18.57 17.19 -6.97
CA ALA A 301 -19.36 18.22 -7.62
C ALA A 301 -19.00 19.61 -7.08
N LYS A 302 -18.97 20.62 -7.96
CA LYS A 302 -18.74 22.01 -7.52
C LYS A 302 -19.84 22.49 -6.56
N GLY A 303 -19.46 23.21 -5.51
CA GLY A 303 -20.34 23.70 -4.45
C GLY A 303 -20.82 22.61 -3.48
N SER A 304 -20.24 21.41 -3.51
CA SER A 304 -20.61 20.30 -2.63
C SER A 304 -19.53 19.99 -1.60
N ASP A 305 -19.94 19.34 -0.52
CA ASP A 305 -19.08 18.93 0.59
C ASP A 305 -18.86 17.41 0.58
N PHE A 306 -17.65 16.98 0.92
CA PHE A 306 -17.27 15.56 0.93
C PHE A 306 -16.40 15.20 2.13
N ALA A 307 -16.67 14.03 2.72
CA ALA A 307 -15.87 13.44 3.78
C ALA A 307 -14.53 12.93 3.22
N ILE A 308 -13.45 13.61 3.59
CA ILE A 308 -12.07 13.24 3.25
C ILE A 308 -11.56 12.16 4.20
N ILE A 309 -11.86 12.34 5.50
CA ILE A 309 -11.56 11.40 6.58
C ILE A 309 -12.84 11.24 7.42
N SER A 310 -13.19 10.01 7.76
CA SER A 310 -14.16 9.73 8.80
C SER A 310 -13.75 8.50 9.58
N ASP A 311 -13.36 8.73 10.82
CA ASP A 311 -13.09 7.71 11.82
C ASP A 311 -13.94 7.97 13.07
N GLU A 312 -13.79 7.17 14.12
CA GLU A 312 -14.56 7.31 15.36
C GLU A 312 -14.20 8.60 16.13
N THR A 313 -12.94 9.03 16.08
CA THR A 313 -12.41 10.16 16.85
C THR A 313 -12.13 11.41 16.01
N LEU A 314 -12.04 11.28 14.68
CA LEU A 314 -11.68 12.34 13.76
C LEU A 314 -12.53 12.29 12.49
N HIS A 315 -13.04 13.43 12.07
CA HIS A 315 -13.74 13.61 10.81
C HIS A 315 -13.27 14.88 10.11
N ILE A 316 -13.03 14.81 8.81
CA ILE A 316 -12.61 15.96 8.01
C ILE A 316 -13.46 16.03 6.75
N ASN A 317 -14.20 17.12 6.62
CA ASN A 317 -14.90 17.46 5.37
C ASN A 317 -14.11 18.47 4.56
N ALA A 318 -14.27 18.40 3.24
CA ALA A 318 -13.80 19.41 2.30
C ALA A 318 -14.97 20.02 1.52
N HIS A 319 -15.00 21.34 1.42
CA HIS A 319 -15.88 22.09 0.52
C HIS A 319 -15.17 22.30 -0.82
N LEU A 320 -15.79 21.86 -1.92
CA LEU A 320 -15.20 21.98 -3.25
C LEU A 320 -15.84 23.13 -4.02
N ILE A 321 -15.03 24.08 -4.45
CA ILE A 321 -15.41 25.08 -5.48
C ILE A 321 -15.03 24.56 -6.86
N GLY A 322 -15.56 25.16 -7.92
CA GLY A 322 -15.22 24.70 -9.25
C GLY A 322 -15.88 25.46 -10.39
N THR A 323 -15.42 25.15 -11.60
CA THR A 323 -15.94 25.69 -12.85
C THR A 323 -16.14 24.57 -13.87
N ARG A 324 -17.08 24.77 -14.80
CA ARG A 324 -17.25 23.88 -15.96
C ARG A 324 -16.99 24.71 -17.22
N PRO A 325 -15.79 24.59 -17.82
CA PRO A 325 -15.51 25.26 -19.08
C PRO A 325 -16.47 24.82 -20.17
N GLN A 326 -16.77 25.70 -21.11
CA GLN A 326 -17.62 25.37 -22.25
C GLN A 326 -17.03 24.17 -23.02
N GLY A 327 -17.88 23.18 -23.34
CA GLY A 327 -17.47 21.96 -24.04
C GLY A 327 -16.88 20.85 -23.16
N ARG A 328 -16.81 21.03 -21.84
CA ARG A 328 -16.42 19.97 -20.90
C ARG A 328 -17.64 19.28 -20.29
N THR A 329 -17.51 17.98 -20.06
CA THR A 329 -18.56 17.15 -19.43
C THR A 329 -18.42 17.06 -17.91
N ARG A 330 -17.32 17.55 -17.33
CA ARG A 330 -17.00 17.49 -15.91
C ARG A 330 -16.52 18.84 -15.39
N ASP A 331 -16.71 19.05 -14.10
CA ASP A 331 -16.20 20.23 -13.40
C ASP A 331 -14.71 20.04 -13.12
N PHE A 332 -13.95 21.14 -13.24
CA PHE A 332 -12.71 21.29 -12.49
C PHE A 332 -13.06 21.85 -11.12
N THR A 333 -12.45 21.28 -10.09
CA THR A 333 -12.77 21.61 -8.71
C THR A 333 -11.52 21.75 -7.86
N TRP A 334 -11.63 22.50 -6.77
CA TRP A 334 -10.56 22.77 -5.81
C TRP A 334 -11.14 22.85 -4.41
N VAL A 335 -10.33 22.54 -3.40
CA VAL A 335 -10.77 22.56 -2.00
C VAL A 335 -10.69 23.99 -1.47
N GLN A 336 -11.83 24.62 -1.19
CA GLN A 336 -11.85 25.98 -0.65
C GLN A 336 -11.84 25.99 0.88
N ALA A 337 -12.44 24.97 1.51
CA ALA A 337 -12.51 24.88 2.96
C ALA A 337 -12.35 23.46 3.46
N LEU A 338 -11.81 23.32 4.66
CA LEU A 338 -11.74 22.09 5.43
C LEU A 338 -12.43 22.31 6.78
N SER A 339 -13.26 21.35 7.20
CA SER A 339 -13.81 21.30 8.56
C SER A 339 -13.32 20.04 9.25
N VAL A 340 -12.52 20.24 10.29
CA VAL A 340 -11.92 19.21 11.13
C VAL A 340 -12.76 19.09 12.40
N MET A 341 -13.46 17.98 12.55
CA MET A 341 -14.35 17.67 13.66
C MET A 341 -13.74 16.55 14.49
N PHE A 342 -13.68 16.75 15.79
CA PHE A 342 -13.14 15.80 16.77
C PHE A 342 -13.74 16.12 18.12
N ASP A 343 -13.93 15.11 18.97
CA ASP A 343 -14.66 15.23 20.23
C ASP A 343 -15.93 16.12 20.04
N THR A 344 -16.07 17.19 20.82
CA THR A 344 -17.17 18.17 20.66
C THR A 344 -16.83 19.37 19.77
N HIS A 345 -15.61 19.45 19.25
CA HIS A 345 -15.07 20.63 18.59
C HIS A 345 -15.16 20.60 17.07
N THR A 346 -15.09 21.80 16.49
CA THR A 346 -14.96 22.02 15.05
C THR A 346 -13.92 23.10 14.79
N LEU A 347 -12.90 22.76 14.02
CA LEU A 347 -11.93 23.69 13.47
C LEU A 347 -12.17 23.83 11.96
N VAL A 348 -12.31 25.05 11.46
CA VAL A 348 -12.45 25.33 10.02
C VAL A 348 -11.25 26.12 9.51
N LEU A 349 -10.68 25.67 8.40
CA LEU A 349 -9.69 26.40 7.60
C LEU A 349 -10.31 26.67 6.24
N ALA A 350 -10.28 27.91 5.77
CA ALA A 350 -10.88 28.26 4.47
C ALA A 350 -10.10 29.34 3.75
N ALA A 351 -10.17 29.33 2.42
CA ALA A 351 -9.68 30.40 1.56
C ALA A 351 -10.77 31.45 1.33
N LYS A 352 -10.44 32.73 1.55
CA LYS A 352 -11.29 33.86 1.18
C LYS A 352 -11.46 33.88 -0.33
N LYS A 353 -12.69 34.10 -0.80
CA LYS A 353 -12.93 34.46 -2.20
C LYS A 353 -12.33 35.84 -2.45
N VAL A 354 -11.40 35.92 -3.40
CA VAL A 354 -10.72 37.16 -3.78
C VAL A 354 -10.79 37.33 -5.29
N SER A 355 -11.02 38.56 -5.75
CA SER A 355 -11.07 38.85 -7.19
C SER A 355 -9.69 38.94 -7.82
N HIS A 356 -8.72 39.44 -7.07
CA HIS A 356 -7.32 39.58 -7.47
C HIS A 356 -6.46 39.03 -6.34
N TRP A 357 -5.43 38.25 -6.70
CA TRP A 357 -4.50 37.71 -5.72
C TRP A 357 -3.40 38.71 -5.39
N ASP A 358 -3.11 38.88 -4.10
CA ASP A 358 -1.94 39.61 -3.59
C ASP A 358 -1.21 38.71 -2.58
N ASP A 359 0.05 38.40 -2.89
CA ASP A 359 0.91 37.55 -2.05
C ASP A 359 1.20 38.14 -0.65
N ASN A 360 0.85 39.40 -0.41
CA ASN A 360 1.04 40.10 0.86
C ASN A 360 -0.26 40.24 1.67
N VAL A 361 -1.40 39.81 1.14
CA VAL A 361 -2.70 39.89 1.82
C VAL A 361 -3.13 38.50 2.26
N ASP A 362 -3.58 38.40 3.51
CA ASP A 362 -4.03 37.12 4.07
C ASP A 362 -5.45 36.77 3.58
N ALA A 363 -5.50 35.73 2.76
CA ALA A 363 -6.69 35.07 2.27
C ALA A 363 -7.07 33.85 3.12
N LEU A 364 -6.38 33.56 4.23
CA LEU A 364 -6.77 32.51 5.16
C LEU A 364 -7.91 32.97 6.08
N ILE A 365 -8.86 32.08 6.31
CA ILE A 365 -9.86 32.15 7.39
C ILE A 365 -9.63 30.95 8.29
N VAL A 366 -9.60 31.21 9.60
CA VAL A 366 -9.57 30.17 10.63
C VAL A 366 -10.75 30.39 11.56
N LYS A 367 -11.52 29.34 11.84
CA LYS A 367 -12.60 29.38 12.83
C LYS A 367 -12.50 28.26 13.84
N TRP A 368 -12.68 28.59 15.11
CA TRP A 368 -12.78 27.65 16.22
C TRP A 368 -14.22 27.64 16.75
N ASN A 369 -14.90 26.50 16.66
CA ASN A 369 -16.30 26.32 17.09
C ASN A 369 -17.26 27.38 16.52
N GLY A 370 -17.03 27.81 15.28
CA GLY A 370 -17.85 28.81 14.58
C GLY A 370 -17.35 30.25 14.71
N GLU A 371 -16.50 30.54 15.69
CA GLU A 371 -15.92 31.87 15.91
C GLU A 371 -14.63 32.06 15.09
N SER A 372 -14.51 33.20 14.41
CA SER A 372 -13.28 33.55 13.71
C SER A 372 -12.15 33.81 14.71
N ILE A 373 -10.99 33.20 14.47
CA ILE A 373 -9.79 33.44 15.29
C ILE A 373 -8.71 34.10 14.44
N ASP A 374 -7.99 35.05 15.05
CA ASP A 374 -6.81 35.66 14.46
C ASP A 374 -5.56 34.89 14.91
N VAL A 375 -4.80 34.37 13.95
CA VAL A 375 -3.58 33.60 14.24
C VAL A 375 -2.40 34.57 14.22
N PRO A 376 -1.73 34.81 15.36
CA PRO A 376 -0.67 35.81 15.48
C PRO A 376 0.47 35.61 14.49
N THR A 377 1.10 36.70 14.07
CA THR A 377 2.31 36.70 13.23
C THR A 377 3.58 37.06 14.01
N ASP A 378 3.45 37.42 15.27
CA ASP A 378 4.52 37.84 16.18
C ASP A 378 4.75 36.80 17.30
N GLY A 379 5.78 37.02 18.13
CA GLY A 379 6.16 36.02 19.14
C GLY A 379 6.52 34.66 18.53
N GLU A 380 5.82 33.62 18.97
CA GLU A 380 5.88 32.25 18.44
C GLU A 380 4.95 32.03 17.22
N ALA A 381 4.19 33.05 16.84
CA ALA A 381 3.27 33.08 15.71
C ALA A 381 2.24 31.95 15.74
N GLU A 382 1.72 31.64 16.93
CA GLU A 382 0.78 30.55 17.15
C GLU A 382 -0.43 30.97 17.99
N TRP A 383 -1.57 30.41 17.62
CA TRP A 383 -2.76 30.37 18.46
C TRP A 383 -2.86 28.97 19.08
N ARG A 384 -3.22 28.90 20.37
CA ARG A 384 -3.26 27.64 21.13
C ARG A 384 -4.50 27.60 22.02
N VAL A 385 -5.13 26.44 22.09
CA VAL A 385 -6.17 26.11 23.06
C VAL A 385 -5.92 24.73 23.65
N ASN A 386 -6.21 24.57 24.94
CA ASN A 386 -6.17 23.30 25.63
C ASN A 386 -7.38 23.22 26.56
N ASP A 387 -8.25 22.25 26.34
CA ASP A 387 -9.49 22.03 27.10
C ASP A 387 -9.35 20.93 28.18
N GLY A 388 -8.14 20.37 28.33
CA GLY A 388 -7.85 19.25 29.22
C GLY A 388 -7.92 17.88 28.54
N GLU A 389 -8.69 17.73 27.45
CA GLU A 389 -8.72 16.51 26.65
C GLU A 389 -7.69 16.58 25.52
N ARG A 390 -7.62 17.72 24.83
CA ARG A 390 -6.70 17.95 23.72
C ARG A 390 -6.09 19.33 23.73
N GLU A 391 -4.87 19.37 23.20
CA GLU A 391 -4.23 20.60 22.80
C GLU A 391 -4.37 20.79 21.28
N VAL A 392 -4.78 21.99 20.88
CA VAL A 392 -4.84 22.42 19.49
C VAL A 392 -3.92 23.62 19.31
N VAL A 393 -3.04 23.53 18.32
CA VAL A 393 -2.10 24.59 17.97
C VAL A 393 -2.26 24.92 16.50
N ILE A 394 -2.36 26.20 16.19
CA ILE A 394 -2.37 26.73 14.83
C ILE A 394 -1.23 27.72 14.73
N GLU A 395 -0.19 27.34 14.01
CA GLU A 395 1.03 28.12 13.86
C GLU A 395 1.10 28.72 12.45
N ARG A 396 1.36 30.02 12.34
CA ARG A 396 1.79 30.64 11.08
C ARG A 396 3.14 30.10 10.68
N THR A 397 3.18 29.38 9.57
CA THR A 397 4.44 28.94 8.96
C THR A 397 4.86 29.83 7.80
N ASP A 398 4.24 31.00 7.66
CA ASP A 398 4.62 32.10 6.79
C ASP A 398 3.91 33.39 7.22
N ASP A 399 4.32 34.54 6.66
CA ASP A 399 3.77 35.84 7.04
C ASP A 399 2.26 35.94 6.73
N VAL A 400 1.80 35.26 5.66
CA VAL A 400 0.39 35.17 5.25
C VAL A 400 0.11 33.80 4.65
N ASN A 401 -1.16 33.40 4.62
CA ASN A 401 -1.69 32.29 3.83
C ASN A 401 -1.18 30.88 4.16
N THR A 402 -0.24 30.69 5.09
CA THR A 402 0.30 29.36 5.42
C THR A 402 0.27 29.10 6.91
N VAL A 403 -0.32 27.98 7.31
CA VAL A 403 -0.37 27.53 8.70
C VAL A 403 -0.01 26.05 8.82
N ARG A 404 0.50 25.68 9.99
CA ARG A 404 0.56 24.30 10.47
C ARG A 404 -0.42 24.16 11.62
N VAL A 405 -1.32 23.19 11.51
CA VAL A 405 -2.29 22.85 12.54
C VAL A 405 -1.89 21.52 13.16
N MET A 406 -1.98 21.45 14.49
CA MET A 406 -1.74 20.25 15.27
C MET A 406 -2.91 20.06 16.22
N VAL A 407 -3.62 18.94 16.07
CA VAL A 407 -4.63 18.47 17.02
C VAL A 407 -4.05 17.25 17.73
N SER A 408 -3.73 17.42 19.01
CA SER A 408 -2.95 16.43 19.78
C SER A 408 -3.58 15.03 19.72
N GLY A 409 -2.76 14.06 19.34
CA GLY A 409 -3.14 12.65 19.19
C GLY A 409 -3.97 12.30 17.95
N LEU A 410 -4.39 13.27 17.12
CA LEU A 410 -5.26 12.99 15.97
C LEU A 410 -4.59 13.28 14.63
N VAL A 411 -4.24 14.55 14.39
CA VAL A 411 -3.80 14.99 13.07
C VAL A 411 -2.88 16.20 13.14
N GLU A 412 -1.83 16.16 12.33
CA GLU A 412 -1.06 17.32 11.94
C GLU A 412 -1.39 17.66 10.48
N MET A 413 -1.57 18.93 10.15
CA MET A 413 -1.77 19.36 8.78
C MET A 413 -1.01 20.64 8.47
N ASP A 414 -0.23 20.62 7.39
CA ASP A 414 0.32 21.81 6.77
C ASP A 414 -0.69 22.30 5.73
N VAL A 415 -1.10 23.57 5.79
CA VAL A 415 -2.12 24.16 4.92
C VAL A 415 -1.60 25.47 4.33
N ARG A 416 -1.85 25.67 3.04
CA ARG A 416 -1.52 26.88 2.30
C ARG A 416 -2.69 27.32 1.44
N VAL A 417 -3.02 28.61 1.48
CA VAL A 417 -3.93 29.24 0.51
C VAL A 417 -3.14 29.67 -0.71
N THR A 418 -3.62 29.31 -1.90
CA THR A 418 -3.01 29.68 -3.19
C THR A 418 -4.11 30.05 -4.20
N PRO A 419 -3.85 30.95 -5.16
CA PRO A 419 -4.78 31.25 -6.25
C PRO A 419 -4.58 30.26 -7.39
N ILE A 420 -5.44 30.34 -8.39
CA ILE A 420 -5.12 29.87 -9.74
C ILE A 420 -4.58 31.06 -10.54
N GLY A 421 -3.33 30.96 -10.99
CA GLY A 421 -2.69 32.03 -11.76
C GLY A 421 -3.22 32.13 -13.19
N GLU A 422 -3.07 33.30 -13.82
CA GLU A 422 -3.50 33.53 -15.21
C GLU A 422 -2.85 32.55 -16.20
N VAL A 423 -1.55 32.26 -16.00
CA VAL A 423 -0.80 31.31 -16.83
C VAL A 423 -1.40 29.92 -16.71
N GLU A 424 -1.68 29.47 -15.49
CA GLU A 424 -2.28 28.16 -15.23
C GLU A 424 -3.69 28.07 -15.83
N ASN A 425 -4.52 29.09 -15.58
CA ASN A 425 -5.87 29.18 -16.15
C ASN A 425 -5.85 29.07 -17.68
N LYS A 426 -4.88 29.73 -18.34
CA LYS A 426 -4.70 29.67 -19.79
C LYS A 426 -4.21 28.29 -20.28
N VAL A 427 -3.22 27.71 -19.61
CA VAL A 427 -2.62 26.41 -19.99
C VAL A 427 -3.64 25.28 -19.87
N HIS A 428 -4.43 25.28 -18.78
CA HIS A 428 -5.42 24.23 -18.52
C HIS A 428 -6.81 24.55 -19.11
N ASN A 429 -7.00 25.77 -19.62
CA ASN A 429 -8.26 26.29 -20.15
C ASN A 429 -9.42 26.15 -19.15
N TYR A 430 -9.20 26.57 -17.91
CA TYR A 430 -10.22 26.53 -16.86
C TYR A 430 -11.34 27.57 -17.08
N GLN A 431 -11.10 28.61 -17.88
CA GLN A 431 -12.08 29.66 -18.18
C GLN A 431 -12.63 30.32 -16.89
N LEU A 432 -11.73 30.60 -15.94
CA LEU A 432 -12.11 31.29 -14.70
C LEU A 432 -12.71 32.67 -14.99
N PRO A 433 -13.74 33.10 -14.24
CA PRO A 433 -14.30 34.43 -14.36
C PRO A 433 -13.28 35.49 -13.89
N SER A 434 -13.31 36.68 -14.49
CA SER A 434 -12.34 37.75 -14.20
C SER A 434 -12.42 38.35 -12.80
N ASN A 435 -13.48 38.02 -12.04
CA ASN A 435 -13.72 38.54 -10.70
C ASN A 435 -13.48 37.51 -9.59
N ASP A 436 -12.80 36.39 -9.89
CA ASP A 436 -12.48 35.36 -8.92
C ASP A 436 -11.14 34.67 -9.25
N ALA A 437 -10.17 34.78 -8.35
CA ALA A 437 -8.88 34.11 -8.47
C ALA A 437 -8.93 32.63 -8.05
N PHE A 438 -10.10 32.14 -7.60
CA PHE A 438 -10.30 30.76 -7.14
C PHE A 438 -9.26 30.36 -6.09
N ALA A 439 -9.10 31.22 -5.07
CA ALA A 439 -8.25 30.90 -3.93
C ALA A 439 -8.72 29.60 -3.25
N HIS A 440 -7.79 28.68 -3.05
CA HIS A 440 -8.05 27.33 -2.57
C HIS A 440 -6.91 26.83 -1.68
N LEU A 441 -7.11 25.68 -1.05
CA LEU A 441 -6.22 25.07 -0.09
C LEU A 441 -5.36 23.99 -0.75
N GLU A 442 -4.04 24.12 -0.60
CA GLU A 442 -3.09 23.02 -0.67
C GLU A 442 -2.88 22.51 0.76
N THR A 443 -3.04 21.20 0.97
CA THR A 443 -2.95 20.59 2.30
C THR A 443 -2.08 19.33 2.26
N GLN A 444 -1.35 19.09 3.35
CA GLN A 444 -0.72 17.81 3.62
C GLN A 444 -1.10 17.35 5.02
N PHE A 445 -1.81 16.22 5.09
CA PHE A 445 -2.18 15.58 6.35
C PHE A 445 -1.14 14.57 6.81
N ARG A 446 -0.96 14.48 8.14
CA ARG A 446 -0.29 13.40 8.84
C ARG A 446 -1.20 12.99 9.99
N PHE A 447 -1.83 11.82 9.86
CA PHE A 447 -2.68 11.28 10.90
C PHE A 447 -1.85 10.47 11.90
N LEU A 448 -2.22 10.54 13.18
CA LEU A 448 -1.48 9.94 14.28
C LEU A 448 -2.14 8.68 14.84
N ASP A 449 -3.47 8.60 14.78
CA ASP A 449 -4.23 7.50 15.40
C ASP A 449 -5.52 7.21 14.61
N LEU A 450 -5.38 6.77 13.34
CA LEU A 450 -6.52 6.26 12.56
C LEU A 450 -6.73 4.78 12.84
N SER A 451 -7.99 4.37 12.99
CA SER A 451 -8.40 2.99 13.11
C SER A 451 -8.31 2.26 11.76
N ASP A 452 -8.26 0.92 11.81
CA ASP A 452 -8.35 0.07 10.61
C ASP A 452 -9.75 0.14 9.93
N GLN A 453 -10.71 0.87 10.51
CA GLN A 453 -12.04 1.07 9.96
C GLN A 453 -12.25 2.48 9.40
N VAL A 454 -11.20 3.30 9.33
CA VAL A 454 -11.29 4.67 8.78
C VAL A 454 -11.88 4.69 7.37
N GLU A 455 -12.81 5.61 7.15
CA GLU A 455 -13.49 5.86 5.88
C GLU A 455 -13.15 7.26 5.35
N GLY A 456 -13.67 7.57 4.16
CA GLY A 456 -13.48 8.85 3.48
C GLY A 456 -12.68 8.69 2.19
N VAL A 457 -12.72 9.73 1.35
CA VAL A 457 -12.01 9.75 0.06
C VAL A 457 -10.53 9.41 0.24
N LEU A 458 -9.89 10.02 1.24
CA LEU A 458 -8.49 9.78 1.61
C LEU A 458 -8.37 8.71 2.70
N GLY A 459 -9.29 8.70 3.67
CA GLY A 459 -9.17 7.88 4.88
C GLY A 459 -9.00 6.39 4.61
N LYS A 460 -9.84 5.81 3.74
CA LYS A 460 -9.77 4.39 3.38
C LYS A 460 -8.39 3.93 2.85
N THR A 461 -7.59 4.86 2.33
CA THR A 461 -6.25 4.55 1.80
C THR A 461 -5.22 4.28 2.89
N TYR A 462 -5.55 4.57 4.15
CA TYR A 462 -4.74 4.28 5.34
C TYR A 462 -5.06 2.91 5.95
N THR A 463 -6.12 2.25 5.48
CA THR A 463 -6.52 0.93 6.00
C THR A 463 -5.52 -0.15 5.58
N PRO A 464 -5.05 -1.00 6.52
CA PRO A 464 -4.18 -2.12 6.18
C PRO A 464 -4.81 -3.04 5.13
N GLY A 465 -4.04 -3.36 4.09
CA GLY A 465 -4.52 -4.21 3.00
C GLY A 465 -5.47 -3.52 2.01
N TYR A 466 -5.70 -2.20 2.13
CA TYR A 466 -6.42 -1.45 1.11
C TYR A 466 -5.74 -1.58 -0.25
N VAL A 467 -6.53 -1.92 -1.26
CA VAL A 467 -6.09 -1.96 -2.66
C VAL A 467 -6.79 -0.84 -3.41
N SER A 468 -6.02 0.17 -3.79
CA SER A 468 -6.57 1.29 -4.55
C SER A 468 -7.19 0.82 -5.88
N PRO A 469 -8.46 1.16 -6.15
CA PRO A 469 -9.14 0.74 -7.38
C PRO A 469 -8.70 1.57 -8.61
N VAL A 470 -7.89 2.60 -8.40
CA VAL A 470 -7.47 3.51 -9.47
C VAL A 470 -6.39 2.86 -10.35
N LYS A 471 -6.46 3.09 -11.66
CA LYS A 471 -5.51 2.54 -12.62
C LYS A 471 -4.15 3.24 -12.48
N LYS A 472 -3.11 2.52 -12.04
CA LYS A 472 -1.75 3.08 -11.94
C LYS A 472 -1.16 3.32 -13.34
N GLY A 473 -0.31 4.34 -13.48
CA GLY A 473 0.42 4.65 -14.72
C GLY A 473 -0.36 5.42 -15.78
N VAL A 474 -1.57 5.93 -15.46
CA VAL A 474 -2.30 6.85 -16.34
C VAL A 474 -2.14 8.30 -15.88
N PRO A 475 -2.25 9.31 -16.77
CA PRO A 475 -2.02 10.71 -16.42
C PRO A 475 -2.95 11.27 -15.33
N MET A 476 -4.19 10.77 -15.21
CA MET A 476 -5.18 11.21 -14.21
C MET A 476 -6.00 10.02 -13.70
N PRO A 477 -5.48 9.25 -12.73
CA PRO A 477 -6.20 8.13 -12.13
C PRO A 477 -7.35 8.66 -11.27
N MET A 478 -8.58 8.50 -11.73
CA MET A 478 -9.78 8.96 -11.03
C MET A 478 -10.22 7.96 -9.96
N MET A 479 -10.47 8.47 -8.76
CA MET A 479 -11.17 7.77 -7.70
C MET A 479 -12.65 8.18 -7.72
N GLY A 480 -13.54 7.19 -7.73
CA GLY A 480 -14.97 7.42 -7.53
C GLY A 480 -15.38 7.28 -6.06
N GLY A 481 -16.67 7.43 -5.81
CA GLY A 481 -17.29 7.32 -4.48
C GLY A 481 -17.94 8.61 -4.00
N GLU A 482 -18.23 9.52 -4.91
CA GLU A 482 -18.94 10.78 -4.67
C GLU A 482 -20.24 10.52 -3.89
N ASP A 483 -21.01 9.52 -4.30
CA ASP A 483 -22.27 9.17 -3.65
C ASP A 483 -22.11 8.58 -2.24
N LYS A 484 -20.91 8.04 -1.92
CA LYS A 484 -20.59 7.46 -0.61
C LYS A 484 -20.15 8.52 0.39
N TYR A 485 -19.36 9.47 -0.08
CA TYR A 485 -18.64 10.43 0.76
C TYR A 485 -19.25 11.83 0.76
N GLN A 486 -20.24 12.12 -0.09
CA GLN A 486 -20.93 13.42 -0.04
C GLN A 486 -21.59 13.64 1.31
N THR A 487 -21.35 14.81 1.90
CA THR A 487 -21.99 15.25 3.15
C THR A 487 -23.02 16.34 2.86
N PRO A 488 -24.08 16.48 3.70
CA PRO A 488 -25.08 17.52 3.51
C PRO A 488 -24.56 18.96 3.66
N SER A 489 -23.47 19.13 4.41
CA SER A 489 -22.81 20.41 4.61
C SER A 489 -21.38 20.21 5.11
N LEU A 490 -20.57 21.26 5.02
CA LEU A 490 -19.22 21.31 5.56
C LEU A 490 -19.15 20.89 7.04
N TYR A 491 -20.18 21.18 7.83
CA TYR A 491 -20.23 20.89 9.28
C TYR A 491 -20.91 19.56 9.63
N SER A 492 -21.42 18.82 8.65
CA SER A 492 -22.15 17.57 8.89
C SER A 492 -21.21 16.37 8.84
N PRO A 493 -21.14 15.55 9.90
CA PRO A 493 -20.36 14.32 9.86
C PRO A 493 -21.08 13.17 9.13
N ALA A 494 -22.29 13.41 8.61
CA ALA A 494 -23.12 12.38 8.02
C ALA A 494 -22.77 12.12 6.54
N CYS A 495 -22.48 10.87 6.20
CA CYS A 495 -22.47 10.32 4.84
C CYS A 495 -22.80 8.83 4.88
N LYS A 496 -22.95 8.16 3.73
CA LYS A 496 -23.41 6.76 3.67
C LYS A 496 -22.52 5.77 4.43
N VAL A 497 -21.22 6.06 4.51
CA VAL A 497 -20.22 5.19 5.14
C VAL A 497 -19.46 5.90 6.27
N CYS A 498 -19.85 7.13 6.61
CA CYS A 498 -19.19 7.90 7.65
C CYS A 498 -19.42 7.28 9.02
N ARG A 499 -18.37 7.34 9.84
CA ARG A 499 -18.28 6.64 11.13
C ARG A 499 -18.32 7.57 12.32
N PHE A 500 -17.92 8.83 12.12
CA PHE A 500 -17.81 9.78 13.20
C PHE A 500 -19.17 10.08 13.79
N ARG A 501 -19.24 10.04 15.13
CA ARG A 501 -20.40 10.45 15.88
C ARG A 501 -19.95 11.50 16.86
N ARG A 502 -20.42 12.74 16.67
CA ARG A 502 -20.17 13.80 17.64
C ARG A 502 -20.72 13.33 18.99
N PRO A 503 -19.91 13.27 20.05
CA PRO A 503 -20.40 13.01 21.39
C PRO A 503 -21.50 14.02 21.69
N SER A 504 -22.63 13.53 22.20
CA SER A 504 -23.70 14.40 22.64
C SER A 504 -23.17 15.26 23.78
N GLY A 505 -22.90 16.54 23.51
CA GLY A 505 -22.64 17.51 24.56
C GLY A 505 -23.85 17.53 25.50
N SER A 506 -23.58 17.54 26.81
CA SER A 506 -24.58 17.86 27.82
C SER A 506 -25.28 19.18 27.46
N GLY A 507 -26.56 19.11 27.11
CA GLY A 507 -27.45 20.27 27.03
C GLY A 507 -27.32 21.13 25.78
N SER A 508 -27.97 20.70 24.69
CA SER A 508 -28.46 21.59 23.66
C SER A 508 -29.45 22.61 24.25
N VAL A 509 -29.09 23.89 24.32
CA VAL A 509 -30.08 24.96 24.20
C VAL A 509 -30.13 25.32 22.73
N ALA A 510 -31.17 24.82 22.07
CA ALA A 510 -31.58 25.33 20.77
C ALA A 510 -32.00 26.79 20.95
N VAL A 511 -31.38 27.70 20.21
CA VAL A 511 -31.93 29.04 19.99
C VAL A 511 -32.55 29.02 18.60
N ALA A 512 -33.85 29.32 18.59
CA ALA A 512 -34.74 29.34 17.44
C ALA A 512 -34.40 30.43 16.42
#